data_AF-A0A661LM87-F1
#
_entry.id   AF-A0A661LM87-F1
#
_cell.length_a   1.000
_cell.length_b   1.000
_cell.length_c   1.000
_cell.angle_alpha   90.00
_cell.angle_beta   90.00
_cell.angle_gamma   90.00
#
_symmetry.space_group_name_H-M   'P 1'
#
loop_
_entity.id
_entity.type
_entity.pdbx_description
1 polymer ?
#
loop_
_entity_poly.entity_id
_entity_poly.type
_entity_poly.pdbx_seq_one_letter_code
_entity_poly.pdbx_strand_id
1 'polypeptide(L)'
;MSVNDIVASFQESVMDVLVAKTLKAQQITGCRHICIAGGVACNSRLRQRFQEAAREKDLFVVWPRPEYCTDNGAMIAVAGYHMIREGKLADYGIDVRSRFPLCED
;
A
#
# COMPACT_ATOMS: atom_id res chain seq x y z
N MET A 1 2.51 30.91 12.78
CA MET A 1 2.25 29.60 12.16
C MET A 1 0.94 29.08 12.73
N SER A 2 -0.06 28.91 11.87
CA SER A 2 -1.39 28.40 12.26
C SER A 2 -1.36 26.87 12.37
N VAL A 3 -2.36 26.28 13.03
CA VAL A 3 -2.54 24.81 13.06
C VAL A 3 -2.64 24.23 11.64
N ASN A 4 -3.30 24.95 10.73
CA ASN A 4 -3.42 24.55 9.33
C ASN A 4 -2.04 24.46 8.65
N ASP A 5 -1.14 25.41 8.93
CA ASP A 5 0.22 25.38 8.38
C ASP A 5 1.01 24.17 8.89
N ILE A 6 0.82 23.79 10.17
CA ILE A 6 1.46 22.61 10.76
C ILE A 6 0.98 21.34 10.07
N VAL A 7 -0.34 21.17 9.94
CA VAL A 7 -0.95 19.97 9.35
C VAL A 7 -0.59 19.84 7.88
N ALA A 8 -0.61 20.94 7.12
CA ALA A 8 -0.22 20.95 5.72
C ALA A 8 1.26 20.58 5.55
N SER A 9 2.16 21.20 6.34
CA SER A 9 3.60 20.93 6.27
C SER A 9 3.94 19.49 6.67
N PHE A 10 3.26 18.96 7.69
CA PHE A 10 3.39 17.56 8.09
C PHE A 10 2.95 16.62 6.96
N GLN A 11 1.78 16.87 6.37
CA GLN A 11 1.25 16.06 5.29
C GLN A 11 2.21 16.03 4.08
N GLU A 12 2.71 17.19 3.65
CA GLU A 12 3.68 17.26 2.54
C GLU A 12 4.99 16.54 2.88
N SER A 13 5.51 16.72 4.08
CA SER A 13 6.76 16.05 4.52
C SER A 13 6.62 14.52 4.49
N VAL A 14 5.48 13.99 4.92
CA VAL A 14 5.20 12.55 4.85
C VAL A 14 5.14 12.08 3.39
N MET A 15 4.48 12.84 2.51
CA MET A 15 4.35 12.50 1.09
C MET A 15 5.69 12.50 0.37
N ASP A 16 6.54 13.49 0.63
CA ASP A 16 7.89 13.57 0.05
C ASP A 16 8.67 12.28 0.33
N VAL A 17 8.65 11.82 1.58
CA VAL A 17 9.37 10.61 1.99
C VAL A 17 8.76 9.36 1.35
N LEU A 18 7.43 9.23 1.34
CA LEU A 18 6.75 8.07 0.76
C LEU A 18 7.00 7.95 -0.74
N VAL A 19 6.84 9.05 -1.49
CA VAL A 19 7.06 9.07 -2.94
C VAL A 19 8.52 8.78 -3.25
N ALA A 20 9.46 9.46 -2.58
CA ALA A 20 10.88 9.27 -2.84
C ALA A 20 11.34 7.83 -2.56
N LYS A 21 10.89 7.23 -1.44
CA LYS A 21 11.25 5.84 -1.11
C LYS A 21 10.62 4.84 -2.07
N THR A 22 9.37 5.04 -2.48
CA THR A 22 8.71 4.14 -3.44
C THR A 22 9.37 4.23 -4.81
N LEU A 23 9.72 5.42 -5.31
CA LEU A 23 10.46 5.56 -6.56
C LEU A 23 11.85 4.92 -6.48
N LYS A 24 12.54 5.04 -5.34
CA LYS A 24 13.80 4.33 -5.11
C LYS A 24 13.62 2.81 -5.17
N ALA A 25 12.58 2.28 -4.54
CA ALA A 25 12.26 0.84 -4.60
C ALA A 25 11.89 0.41 -6.03
N GLN A 26 11.18 1.26 -6.77
CA GLN A 26 10.86 1.04 -8.18
C GLN A 26 12.13 0.93 -9.02
N GLN A 27 13.11 1.83 -8.82
CA GLN A 27 14.41 1.77 -9.51
C GLN A 27 15.19 0.48 -9.21
N ILE A 28 15.13 0.00 -7.97
CA ILE A 28 15.82 -1.23 -7.54
C ILE A 28 15.16 -2.48 -8.14
N THR A 29 13.82 -2.53 -8.14
CA THR A 29 13.06 -3.72 -8.57
C THR A 29 12.77 -3.74 -10.07
N GLY A 30 12.84 -2.60 -10.75
CA GLY A 30 12.45 -2.43 -12.15
C GLY A 30 10.95 -2.56 -12.40
N CYS A 31 10.10 -2.55 -11.35
CA CYS A 31 8.67 -2.68 -11.53
C CYS A 31 8.10 -1.45 -12.27
N ARG A 32 7.03 -1.65 -13.05
CA ARG A 32 6.28 -0.53 -13.68
C ARG A 32 4.97 -0.22 -12.98
N HIS A 33 4.51 -1.14 -12.14
CA HIS A 33 3.25 -1.01 -11.42
C HIS A 33 3.53 -0.77 -9.94
N ILE A 34 2.95 0.30 -9.41
CA ILE A 34 3.00 0.67 -7.99
C ILE A 34 1.59 0.52 -7.44
N CYS A 35 1.42 -0.38 -6.47
CA CYS A 35 0.16 -0.50 -5.74
C CYS A 35 0.28 0.23 -4.39
N ILE A 36 -0.68 1.11 -4.09
CA ILE A 36 -0.77 1.81 -2.81
C ILE A 36 -2.02 1.30 -2.09
N ALA A 37 -1.80 0.62 -0.95
CA ALA A 37 -2.85 0.03 -0.13
C ALA A 37 -2.77 0.53 1.33
N GLY A 38 -3.74 0.12 2.15
CA GLY A 38 -3.91 0.58 3.53
C GLY A 38 -4.73 1.87 3.63
N GLY A 39 -5.23 2.19 4.82
CA GLY A 39 -6.16 3.31 5.02
C GLY A 39 -5.61 4.67 4.57
N VAL A 40 -4.30 4.90 4.67
CA VAL A 40 -3.64 6.12 4.22
C VAL A 40 -3.72 6.29 2.69
N ALA A 41 -3.92 5.22 1.93
CA ALA A 41 -4.14 5.27 0.48
C ALA A 41 -5.44 6.02 0.09
N CYS A 42 -6.34 6.29 1.03
CA CYS A 42 -7.51 7.15 0.83
C CYS A 42 -7.17 8.65 0.82
N ASN A 43 -5.97 9.05 1.24
CA ASN A 43 -5.56 10.46 1.23
C ASN A 43 -5.47 10.99 -0.21
N SER A 44 -6.31 11.96 -0.55
CA SER A 44 -6.40 12.53 -1.91
C SER A 44 -5.10 13.17 -2.36
N ARG A 45 -4.42 13.88 -1.45
CA ARG A 45 -3.15 14.54 -1.73
C ARG A 45 -2.03 13.52 -1.96
N LEU A 46 -2.03 12.38 -1.27
CA LEU A 46 -1.08 11.28 -1.52
C LEU A 46 -1.25 10.73 -2.94
N ARG A 47 -2.50 10.48 -3.35
CA ARG A 47 -2.81 10.02 -4.72
C ARG A 47 -2.32 11.02 -5.75
N GLN A 48 -2.56 12.31 -5.54
CA GLN A 48 -2.08 13.37 -6.41
C GLN A 48 -0.55 13.34 -6.56
N ARG A 49 0.18 13.31 -5.43
CA ARG A 49 1.66 13.30 -5.43
C ARG A 49 2.24 12.10 -6.17
N PHE A 50 1.64 10.92 -6.04
CA PHE A 50 2.05 9.74 -6.80
C PHE A 50 1.68 9.81 -8.28
N GLN A 51 0.53 10.37 -8.63
CA GLN A 51 0.16 10.59 -10.04
C GLN A 51 1.12 11.55 -10.74
N GLU A 52 1.51 12.64 -10.07
CA GLU A 52 2.50 13.60 -10.55
C GLU A 52 3.84 12.90 -10.81
N ALA A 53 4.35 12.15 -9.83
CA ALA A 53 5.59 11.39 -9.94
C ALA A 53 5.57 10.31 -11.04
N ALA A 54 4.40 9.71 -11.29
CA ALA A 54 4.24 8.64 -12.27
C ALA A 54 4.20 9.14 -13.71
N ARG A 55 3.62 10.32 -13.96
CA ARG A 55 3.55 10.96 -15.29
C ARG A 55 4.93 11.17 -15.90
N GLU A 56 5.92 11.44 -15.08
CA GLU A 56 7.30 11.69 -15.51
C GLU A 56 8.06 10.41 -15.89
N LYS A 57 7.53 9.21 -15.58
CA LYS A 57 8.31 7.96 -15.53
C LYS A 57 7.66 6.72 -16.15
N ASP A 58 6.55 6.86 -16.90
CA ASP A 58 5.77 5.73 -17.46
C ASP A 58 5.41 4.66 -16.40
N LEU A 59 5.03 5.12 -15.21
CA LEU A 59 4.64 4.26 -14.09
C LEU A 59 3.11 4.16 -13.99
N PHE A 60 2.63 2.96 -13.70
CA PHE A 60 1.22 2.68 -13.45
C PHE A 60 0.97 2.65 -11.95
N VAL A 61 0.34 3.68 -11.41
CA VAL A 61 -0.04 3.72 -10.00
C VAL A 61 -1.49 3.29 -9.85
N VAL A 62 -1.72 2.29 -9.02
CA VAL A 62 -3.05 1.75 -8.73
C VAL A 62 -3.33 1.78 -7.23
N TRP A 63 -4.60 1.91 -6.88
CA TRP A 63 -5.09 1.82 -5.51
C TRP A 63 -6.48 1.20 -5.51
N PRO A 64 -6.88 0.54 -4.41
CA PRO A 64 -8.24 0.04 -4.26
C PRO A 64 -9.27 1.18 -4.23
N ARG A 65 -10.55 0.82 -4.41
CA ARG A 65 -11.66 1.71 -4.04
C ARG A 65 -11.58 2.03 -2.55
N PRO A 66 -12.04 3.21 -2.09
CA PRO A 66 -11.92 3.59 -0.67
C PRO A 66 -12.44 2.55 0.33
N GLU A 67 -13.56 1.89 0.00
CA GLU A 67 -14.15 0.79 0.80
C GLU A 67 -13.26 -0.46 0.95
N TYR A 68 -12.23 -0.60 0.11
CA TYR A 68 -11.26 -1.69 0.13
C TYR A 68 -9.86 -1.26 0.59
N CYS A 69 -9.64 0.01 0.93
CA CYS A 69 -8.34 0.48 1.41
C CYS A 69 -8.11 0.17 2.89
N THR A 70 -9.16 0.17 3.71
CA THR A 70 -9.11 -0.16 5.14
C THR A 70 -9.32 -1.66 5.36
N ASP A 71 -9.01 -2.15 6.57
CA ASP A 71 -9.20 -3.56 6.93
C ASP A 71 -10.65 -4.01 6.68
N ASN A 72 -10.79 -5.06 5.89
CA ASN A 72 -12.09 -5.59 5.49
C ASN A 72 -12.04 -7.11 5.25
N GLY A 73 -13.19 -7.77 5.30
CA GLY A 73 -13.28 -9.22 5.07
C GLY A 73 -13.01 -9.63 3.62
N ALA A 74 -13.21 -8.74 2.64
CA ALA A 74 -13.04 -9.06 1.23
C ALA A 74 -11.57 -9.32 0.87
N MET A 75 -10.62 -8.53 1.39
CA MET A 75 -9.19 -8.79 1.19
C MET A 75 -8.75 -10.13 1.78
N ILE A 76 -9.31 -10.54 2.93
CA ILE A 76 -9.03 -11.83 3.56
C ILE A 76 -9.60 -12.98 2.72
N ALA A 77 -10.83 -12.84 2.21
CA ALA A 77 -11.44 -13.83 1.35
C ALA A 77 -10.65 -14.02 0.04
N VAL A 78 -10.19 -12.93 -0.59
CA VAL A 78 -9.36 -12.99 -1.81
C VAL A 78 -8.01 -13.65 -1.52
N ALA A 79 -7.32 -13.28 -0.44
CA ALA A 79 -6.07 -13.91 -0.05
C ALA A 79 -6.23 -15.41 0.20
N GLY A 80 -7.26 -15.80 0.97
CA GLY A 80 -7.57 -17.21 1.23
C GLY A 80 -7.92 -18.00 -0.03
N TYR A 81 -8.68 -17.40 -0.95
CA TYR A 81 -8.99 -18.01 -2.25
C TYR A 81 -7.72 -18.33 -3.05
N HIS A 82 -6.76 -17.39 -3.12
CA HIS A 82 -5.49 -17.63 -3.80
C HIS A 82 -4.65 -18.70 -3.10
N MET A 83 -4.60 -18.70 -1.76
CA MET A 83 -3.91 -19.74 -0.98
C MET A 83 -4.49 -21.15 -1.23
N ILE A 84 -5.81 -21.29 -1.19
CA ILE A 84 -6.50 -22.57 -1.46
C ILE A 84 -6.19 -23.05 -2.88
N ARG A 85 -6.20 -22.14 -3.86
CA ARG A 85 -5.84 -22.46 -5.25
C ARG A 85 -4.41 -22.93 -5.44
N GLU A 86 -3.50 -22.47 -4.57
CA GLU A 86 -2.10 -22.94 -4.52
C GLU A 86 -1.93 -24.22 -3.70
N GLY A 87 -3.03 -24.81 -3.18
CA GLY A 87 -2.98 -26.02 -2.36
C GLY A 87 -2.55 -25.77 -0.91
N LYS A 88 -2.45 -24.51 -0.48
CA LYS A 88 -2.11 -24.15 0.91
C LYS A 88 -3.36 -24.28 1.79
N LEU A 89 -3.60 -25.49 2.27
CA LEU A 89 -4.70 -25.80 3.19
C LEU A 89 -4.19 -25.84 4.63
N ALA A 90 -4.97 -25.27 5.54
CA ALA A 90 -4.74 -25.38 6.97
C ALA A 90 -5.48 -26.60 7.54
N ASP A 91 -4.89 -27.25 8.53
CA ASP A 91 -5.59 -28.23 9.35
C ASP A 91 -6.33 -27.54 10.52
N TYR A 92 -7.00 -28.32 11.36
CA TYR A 92 -7.70 -27.81 12.54
C TYR A 92 -6.77 -27.39 13.68
N GLY A 93 -5.45 -27.62 13.56
CA GLY A 93 -4.44 -27.23 14.53
C GLY A 93 -3.83 -25.86 14.28
N ILE A 94 -4.27 -25.13 13.25
CA ILE A 94 -3.79 -23.77 12.98
C ILE A 94 -4.06 -22.84 14.17
N ASP A 95 -3.06 -22.03 14.51
CA ASP A 95 -3.13 -21.06 15.61
C ASP A 95 -2.84 -19.63 15.13
N VAL A 96 -3.19 -18.65 15.96
CA VAL A 96 -3.03 -17.24 15.67
C VAL A 96 -1.58 -16.78 15.88
N ARG A 97 -1.05 -16.02 14.92
CA ARG A 97 0.27 -15.37 15.03
C ARG A 97 0.09 -13.86 15.12
N SER A 98 0.24 -13.30 16.32
CA SER A 98 0.17 -11.83 16.53
C SER A 98 1.34 -11.07 15.89
N ARG A 99 2.45 -11.76 15.61
CA ARG A 99 3.57 -11.27 14.82
C ARG A 99 3.79 -12.23 13.66
N PHE A 100 3.31 -11.85 12.48
CA PHE A 100 3.42 -12.65 11.27
C PHE A 100 4.04 -11.80 10.15
N PRO A 101 5.36 -11.94 9.91
CA PRO A 101 6.03 -11.18 8.86
C PRO A 101 5.55 -11.63 7.46
N LEU A 102 5.46 -10.68 6.51
CA LEU A 102 4.97 -10.94 5.14
C LEU A 102 6.00 -11.67 4.27
N CYS A 103 7.29 -11.41 4.47
CA CYS A 103 8.38 -12.26 4.00
C CYS A 103 9.05 -12.88 5.21
N GLU A 104 9.29 -14.19 5.17
CA GLU A 104 10.29 -14.82 6.02
C GLU A 104 11.64 -14.75 5.27
N ASP A 105 12.74 -14.50 5.99
CA ASP A 105 14.10 -14.52 5.44
C ASP A 105 14.53 -15.93 5.01
#